data_AF-K1TFW8-F1
#
_entry.id   AF-K1TFW8-F1
#
_cell.length_a   1.000
_cell.length_b   1.000
_cell.length_c   1.000
_cell.angle_alpha   90.00
_cell.angle_beta   90.00
_cell.angle_gamma   90.00
#
_symmetry.space_group_name_H-M   'P 1'
#
loop_
_entity.id
_entity.type
_entity.pdbx_description
1 polymer ?
#
loop_
_entity_poly.entity_id
_entity_poly.type
_entity_poly.pdbx_seq_one_letter_code
_entity_poly.pdbx_strand_id
1 'polypeptide(L)'
;GNKYCVSENSIIVARSGIPGATRILQKPSSNIIFCGFIICCTPCDDIYKYYLMFYLKQLEGSAATKTGGSILQNVSQDTLSNLPVPIPPQSLLRKFNQIVSQSLELIHSNMQENTQLLKLRDWLLPMLMNGQATISD
;
A
#
# COMPACT_ATOMS: atom_id res chain seq x y z
N GLY A 1 -11.49 21.68 1.19
CA GLY A 1 -10.25 21.35 0.46
C GLY A 1 -9.72 19.97 0.82
N ASN A 2 -9.23 19.77 2.04
CA ASN A 2 -8.31 18.65 2.36
C ASN A 2 -8.92 17.35 2.89
N LYS A 3 -10.25 17.20 2.94
CA LYS A 3 -10.90 16.01 3.54
C LYS A 3 -10.55 14.68 2.84
N TYR A 4 -10.19 14.75 1.56
CA TYR A 4 -9.91 13.58 0.71
C TYR A 4 -8.43 13.38 0.42
N CYS A 5 -7.55 14.23 0.95
CA CYS A 5 -6.12 14.10 0.74
C CYS A 5 -5.56 13.00 1.65
N VAL A 6 -4.58 12.25 1.15
CA VAL A 6 -3.84 11.23 1.90
C VAL A 6 -2.37 11.61 1.97
N SER A 7 -1.72 11.19 3.06
CA SER A 7 -0.30 11.41 3.32
C SER A 7 0.46 10.07 3.37
N GLU A 8 1.79 10.10 3.41
CA GLU A 8 2.60 8.88 3.56
C GLU A 8 2.34 8.08 4.84
N ASN A 9 1.69 8.71 5.83
CA ASN A 9 1.29 8.07 7.07
C ASN A 9 -0.14 7.53 7.04
N SER A 10 -0.88 7.81 5.97
CA SER A 10 -2.23 7.30 5.77
C SER A 10 -2.20 5.82 5.38
N ILE A 11 -3.05 5.04 6.04
CA ILE A 11 -3.44 3.69 5.67
C ILE A 11 -4.80 3.78 4.99
N ILE A 12 -4.91 3.21 3.80
CA ILE A 12 -6.15 3.20 3.01
C ILE A 12 -6.75 1.81 2.99
N VAL A 13 -8.07 1.73 3.19
CA VAL A 13 -8.83 0.48 3.24
C VAL A 13 -9.98 0.55 2.25
N ALA A 14 -10.06 -0.41 1.33
CA ALA A 14 -11.17 -0.49 0.39
C ALA A 14 -12.47 -0.93 1.08
N ARG A 15 -13.54 -0.17 0.86
CA ARG A 15 -14.88 -0.50 1.38
C ARG A 15 -15.57 -1.59 0.57
N SER A 16 -15.37 -1.60 -0.74
CA SER A 16 -16.12 -2.44 -1.68
C SER A 16 -15.21 -3.03 -2.77
N GLY A 17 -15.70 -4.00 -3.54
CA GLY A 17 -14.91 -4.78 -4.51
C GLY A 17 -14.06 -5.85 -3.81
N ILE A 18 -13.03 -5.43 -3.09
CA ILE A 18 -12.25 -6.28 -2.18
C ILE A 18 -12.31 -5.67 -0.77
N PRO A 19 -13.40 -5.91 -0.02
CA PRO A 19 -13.61 -5.29 1.29
C PRO A 19 -12.47 -5.62 2.25
N GLY A 20 -11.90 -4.58 2.86
CA GLY A 20 -10.81 -4.69 3.83
C GLY A 20 -9.43 -4.63 3.17
N ALA A 21 -9.36 -4.48 1.84
CA ALA A 21 -8.09 -4.39 1.15
C ALA A 21 -7.30 -3.18 1.63
N THR A 22 -6.26 -3.46 2.41
CA THR A 22 -5.47 -2.46 3.13
C THR A 22 -4.17 -2.19 2.41
N ARG A 23 -3.85 -0.91 2.19
CA ARG A 23 -2.61 -0.46 1.53
C ARG A 23 -2.06 0.78 2.25
N ILE A 24 -0.77 1.03 2.04
CA ILE A 24 -0.08 2.26 2.44
C ILE A 24 0.50 2.93 1.21
N LEU A 25 0.77 4.23 1.33
CA LEU A 25 1.50 4.98 0.32
C LEU A 25 3.00 4.85 0.55
N GLN A 26 3.74 4.55 -0.52
CA GLN A 26 5.20 4.47 -0.50
C GLN A 26 5.76 5.53 -1.44
N LYS A 27 6.37 6.58 -0.87
CA LYS A 27 7.03 7.69 -1.61
C LYS A 27 6.20 8.21 -2.80
N PRO A 28 4.97 8.70 -2.58
CA PRO A 28 4.12 9.22 -3.64
C PRO A 28 4.78 10.43 -4.32
N SER A 29 4.79 10.45 -5.65
CA SER A 29 5.40 11.53 -6.45
C SER A 29 4.49 12.75 -6.65
N SER A 30 3.23 12.65 -6.24
CA SER A 30 2.22 13.70 -6.38
C SER A 30 1.17 13.60 -5.27
N ASN A 31 0.32 14.62 -5.18
CA ASN A 31 -0.79 14.61 -4.22
C ASN A 31 -1.80 13.51 -4.60
N ILE A 32 -2.09 12.63 -3.65
CA ILE A 32 -3.07 11.57 -3.82
C ILE A 32 -4.34 11.93 -3.06
N ILE A 33 -5.47 11.67 -3.70
CA ILE A 33 -6.80 11.78 -3.11
C ILE A 33 -7.50 10.43 -3.13
N PHE A 34 -8.48 10.24 -2.24
CA PHE A 34 -9.35 9.08 -2.26
C PHE A 34 -10.83 9.47 -2.44
N CYS A 35 -11.62 8.56 -3.00
CA CYS A 35 -13.06 8.76 -3.20
C CYS A 35 -13.87 7.99 -2.15
N GLY A 36 -15.19 8.07 -2.24
CA GLY A 36 -16.10 7.45 -1.28
C GLY A 36 -15.86 5.96 -1.05
N PHE A 37 -15.24 5.18 -1.94
CA PHE A 37 -15.05 3.74 -1.73
C PHE A 37 -13.83 3.37 -0.88
N ILE A 38 -13.11 4.36 -0.34
CA ILE A 38 -11.95 4.15 0.50
C ILE A 38 -12.21 4.74 1.89
N ILE A 39 -11.79 4.04 2.93
CA ILE A 39 -11.64 4.57 4.28
C ILE A 39 -10.16 4.91 4.46
N CYS A 40 -9.89 6.16 4.81
CA CYS A 40 -8.55 6.60 5.20
C CYS A 40 -8.46 6.57 6.72
N CYS A 41 -7.43 5.91 7.24
CA CYS A 41 -7.07 5.90 8.64
C CYS A 41 -5.62 6.37 8.80
N THR A 42 -5.40 7.29 9.73
CA THR A 42 -4.07 7.80 10.04
C THR A 42 -3.77 7.46 11.49
N PRO A 43 -2.70 6.70 11.79
CA PRO A 43 -2.28 6.42 13.15
C PRO A 43 -2.00 7.73 13.92
N CYS A 44 -2.20 7.72 15.23
CA CYS A 44 -1.83 8.85 16.09
C CYS A 44 -0.31 9.06 16.18
N ASP A 45 0.45 7.99 15.97
CA ASP A 45 1.91 7.98 15.96
C ASP A 45 2.38 7.02 14.85
N ASP A 46 3.36 7.46 14.09
CA ASP A 46 3.94 6.74 12.96
C ASP A 46 4.54 5.39 13.36
N ILE A 47 4.92 5.21 14.63
CA ILE A 47 5.40 3.94 15.18
C ILE A 47 4.39 2.79 14.99
N TYR A 48 3.10 3.10 14.91
CA TYR A 48 2.05 2.09 14.72
C TYR A 48 1.73 1.80 13.25
N LYS A 49 2.23 2.60 12.30
CA LYS A 49 1.82 2.56 10.89
C LYS A 49 1.94 1.17 10.27
N TYR A 50 3.14 0.59 10.32
CA TYR A 50 3.37 -0.71 9.70
C TYR A 50 2.62 -1.83 10.42
N TYR A 51 2.59 -1.79 11.76
CA TYR A 51 1.87 -2.78 12.53
C TYR A 51 0.37 -2.77 12.22
N LEU A 52 -0.27 -1.60 12.24
CA LEU A 52 -1.68 -1.44 11.91
C LEU A 52 -1.96 -1.84 10.46
N MET A 53 -1.09 -1.45 9.52
CA MET A 53 -1.22 -1.86 8.11
C MET A 53 -1.25 -3.39 7.98
N PHE A 54 -0.30 -4.10 8.58
CA PHE A 54 -0.22 -5.56 8.48
C PHE A 54 -1.31 -6.27 9.26
N TYR A 55 -1.70 -5.75 10.43
CA TYR A 55 -2.81 -6.29 11.21
C TYR A 55 -4.14 -6.19 10.43
N LEU A 56 -4.45 -5.02 9.88
CA LEU A 56 -5.64 -4.83 9.05
C LEU A 56 -5.57 -5.64 7.75
N LYS A 57 -4.38 -5.75 7.14
CA LYS A 57 -4.15 -6.57 5.94
C LYS A 57 -4.43 -8.04 6.18
N GLN A 58 -4.11 -8.58 7.36
CA GLN A 58 -4.45 -9.96 7.73
C GLN A 58 -5.96 -10.20 7.81
N LEU A 59 -6.74 -9.14 8.09
CA LEU A 59 -8.19 -9.21 8.19
C LEU A 59 -8.89 -9.00 6.85
N GLU A 60 -8.18 -8.72 5.75
CA GLU A 60 -8.74 -8.52 4.41
C GLU A 60 -9.63 -9.72 4.01
N GLY A 61 -10.90 -9.45 3.69
CA GLY A 61 -11.86 -10.50 3.34
C GLY A 61 -12.33 -11.40 4.48
N SER A 62 -11.90 -11.15 5.73
CA SER A 62 -12.38 -11.88 6.91
C SER A 62 -13.76 -11.41 7.36
N ALA A 63 -14.43 -12.21 8.20
CA ALA A 63 -15.69 -11.82 8.84
C ALA A 63 -15.56 -10.52 9.64
N ALA A 64 -14.36 -10.22 10.19
CA ALA A 64 -14.11 -9.01 10.98
C ALA A 64 -14.15 -7.71 10.15
N THR A 65 -13.90 -7.79 8.85
CA THR A 65 -14.00 -6.65 7.93
C THR A 65 -15.33 -6.61 7.16
N LYS A 66 -16.16 -7.65 7.31
CA LYS A 66 -17.34 -7.86 6.48
C LYS A 66 -18.61 -7.40 7.22
N THR A 67 -19.34 -6.49 6.60
CA THR A 67 -20.71 -6.11 6.99
C THR A 67 -21.65 -6.32 5.80
N GLY A 68 -22.84 -6.86 6.07
CA GLY A 68 -23.87 -7.18 5.06
C GLY A 68 -23.99 -8.66 4.68
N GLY A 69 -25.16 -9.07 4.18
CA GLY A 69 -25.45 -10.43 3.70
C GLY A 69 -24.60 -10.87 2.49
N SER A 70 -24.72 -12.13 2.06
CA SER A 70 -23.76 -12.80 1.14
C SER A 70 -23.57 -12.14 -0.24
N ILE A 71 -24.40 -11.16 -0.62
CA ILE A 71 -24.41 -10.54 -1.95
C ILE A 71 -23.65 -9.20 -2.00
N LEU A 72 -23.54 -8.46 -0.89
CA LEU A 72 -22.83 -7.17 -0.83
C LEU A 72 -22.00 -7.07 0.45
N GLN A 73 -20.81 -7.65 0.41
CA GLN A 73 -19.82 -7.53 1.48
C GLN A 73 -19.19 -6.13 1.40
N ASN A 74 -19.32 -5.33 2.45
CA ASN A 74 -18.67 -4.02 2.53
C ASN A 74 -18.00 -3.83 3.90
N VAL A 75 -17.00 -2.94 3.97
CA VAL A 75 -16.43 -2.46 5.24
C VAL A 75 -17.00 -1.09 5.57
N SER A 76 -17.60 -0.96 6.75
CA SER A 76 -18.06 0.34 7.26
C SER A 76 -16.97 1.03 8.09
N GLN A 77 -17.06 2.36 8.21
CA GLN A 77 -16.16 3.13 9.07
C GLN A 77 -16.33 2.74 10.54
N ASP A 78 -17.56 2.47 10.97
CA ASP A 78 -17.89 2.07 12.34
C ASP A 78 -17.33 0.68 12.69
N THR A 79 -17.30 -0.24 11.71
CA THR A 79 -16.69 -1.57 11.92
C THR A 79 -15.19 -1.46 12.14
N LEU A 80 -14.49 -0.64 11.35
CA LEU A 80 -13.05 -0.46 11.50
C LEU A 80 -12.69 0.33 12.77
N SER A 81 -13.49 1.34 13.16
CA SER A 81 -13.21 2.14 14.35
C SER A 81 -13.40 1.36 15.66
N ASN A 82 -14.29 0.38 15.67
CA ASN A 82 -14.56 -0.48 16.82
C ASN A 82 -13.74 -1.79 16.83
N LEU A 83 -12.85 -1.98 15.85
CA LEU A 83 -12.04 -3.19 15.76
C LEU A 83 -11.04 -3.24 16.92
N PRO A 84 -11.02 -4.31 17.74
CA PRO A 84 -10.00 -4.46 18.77
C PRO A 84 -8.64 -4.74 18.12
N VAL A 85 -7.65 -3.93 18.48
CA VAL A 85 -6.26 -4.09 18.04
C VAL A 85 -5.37 -4.33 19.26
N PRO A 86 -4.71 -5.50 19.36
CA PRO A 86 -3.72 -5.71 20.42
C PRO A 86 -2.50 -4.83 20.15
N ILE A 87 -2.07 -4.04 21.13
CA ILE A 87 -0.93 -3.13 20.98
C ILE A 87 0.31 -3.73 21.66
N PRO A 88 1.35 -4.11 20.91
CA PRO A 88 2.58 -4.64 21.49
C PRO A 88 3.44 -3.54 22.13
N PRO A 89 4.45 -3.92 22.95
CA PRO A 89 5.39 -2.95 23.53
C PRO A 89 6.13 -2.13 22.46
N GLN A 90 6.40 -0.86 22.75
CA GLN A 90 7.07 0.04 21.80
C GLN A 90 8.45 -0.47 21.34
N SER A 91 9.19 -1.17 22.20
CA SER A 91 10.49 -1.76 21.83
C SER A 91 10.37 -2.79 20.71
N LEU A 92 9.28 -3.57 20.71
CA LEU A 92 8.99 -4.54 19.65
C LEU A 92 8.53 -3.83 18.38
N LEU A 93 7.68 -2.80 18.50
CA LEU A 93 7.25 -2.00 17.36
C LEU A 93 8.43 -1.35 16.62
N ARG A 94 9.41 -0.80 17.36
CA ARG A 94 10.62 -0.22 16.74
C ARG A 94 11.42 -1.24 15.94
N LYS A 95 11.63 -2.42 16.51
CA LYS A 95 12.33 -3.53 15.81
C LYS A 95 11.55 -3.99 14.57
N PHE A 96 10.24 -4.15 14.70
CA PHE A 96 9.37 -4.51 13.60
C PHE A 96 9.43 -3.47 12.47
N ASN A 97 9.31 -2.19 12.81
CA ASN A 97 9.34 -1.10 11.84
C ASN A 97 10.67 -1.03 11.10
N GLN A 98 11.80 -1.26 11.78
CA GLN A 98 13.12 -1.29 11.15
C GLN A 98 13.22 -2.39 10.08
N ILE A 99 12.72 -3.59 10.38
CA ILE A 99 12.74 -4.71 9.43
C ILE A 99 11.84 -4.42 8.22
N VAL A 100 10.61 -3.94 8.50
CA VAL A 100 9.63 -3.65 7.46
C VAL A 100 10.09 -2.50 6.57
N SER A 101 10.62 -1.41 7.13
CA SER A 101 11.05 -0.25 6.34
C SER A 101 12.17 -0.60 5.37
N GLN A 102 13.18 -1.36 5.83
CA GLN A 102 14.26 -1.85 4.97
C GLN A 102 13.74 -2.73 3.83
N SER A 103 12.79 -3.62 4.13
CA SER A 103 12.17 -4.49 3.13
C SER A 103 11.39 -3.70 2.09
N LEU A 104 10.59 -2.71 2.52
CA LEU A 104 9.82 -1.85 1.62
C LEU A 104 10.72 -0.94 0.76
N GLU A 105 11.84 -0.46 1.31
CA GLU A 105 12.84 0.29 0.55
C GLU A 105 13.46 -0.57 -0.55
N LEU A 106 13.84 -1.82 -0.24
CA LEU A 106 14.38 -2.74 -1.24
C LEU A 106 13.36 -3.03 -2.36
N ILE A 107 12.10 -3.30 -1.99
CA ILE A 107 11.02 -3.51 -2.96
C ILE A 107 10.86 -2.29 -3.87
N HIS A 108 10.89 -1.09 -3.29
CA HIS A 108 10.76 0.15 -4.05
C HIS A 108 11.92 0.37 -5.02
N SER A 109 13.16 0.21 -4.58
CA SER A 109 14.35 0.34 -5.43
C SER A 109 14.33 -0.65 -6.59
N ASN A 110 14.00 -1.93 -6.32
CA ASN A 110 13.90 -2.96 -7.35
C ASN A 110 12.79 -2.64 -8.37
N MET A 111 11.66 -2.08 -7.92
CA MET A 111 10.58 -1.68 -8.82
C MET A 111 10.98 -0.51 -9.72
N GLN A 112 11.73 0.46 -9.19
CA GLN A 112 12.28 1.56 -9.98
C GLN A 112 13.27 1.07 -11.02
N GLU A 113 14.21 0.22 -10.62
CA GLU A 113 15.20 -0.39 -11.52
C GLU A 113 14.52 -1.17 -12.64
N ASN A 114 13.57 -2.05 -12.31
CA ASN A 114 12.78 -2.79 -13.30
C ASN A 114 12.07 -1.86 -14.28
N THR A 115 11.54 -0.73 -13.81
CA THR A 115 10.90 0.26 -14.69
C THR A 115 11.90 0.88 -15.66
N GLN A 116 13.12 1.19 -15.22
CA GLN A 116 14.17 1.72 -16.10
C GLN A 116 14.64 0.68 -17.11
N LEU A 117 14.85 -0.56 -16.67
CA LEU A 117 15.27 -1.66 -17.55
C LEU A 117 14.21 -1.96 -18.62
N LEU A 118 12.92 -1.94 -18.27
CA LEU A 118 11.84 -2.10 -19.24
C LEU A 118 11.85 -0.98 -20.29
N LYS A 119 12.00 0.27 -19.87
CA LYS A 119 12.10 1.41 -20.80
C LYS A 119 13.32 1.30 -21.71
N LEU A 120 14.47 0.92 -21.15
CA LEU A 120 15.69 0.74 -21.92
C LEU A 120 15.54 -0.38 -22.95
N ARG A 121 14.96 -1.53 -22.54
CA ARG A 121 14.64 -2.63 -23.46
C ARG A 121 13.74 -2.17 -24.59
N ASP A 122 12.64 -1.51 -24.27
CA ASP A 122 11.63 -1.10 -25.26
C ASP A 122 12.17 -0.04 -26.23
N TRP A 123 13.12 0.79 -25.77
CA TRP A 123 13.82 1.74 -26.62
C TRP A 123 14.90 1.07 -27.49
N LEU A 124 15.67 0.14 -26.91
CA LEU A 124 16.81 -0.50 -27.58
C LEU A 124 16.37 -1.54 -28.61
N LEU A 125 15.32 -2.31 -28.33
CA LEU A 125 14.88 -3.42 -29.17
C LEU A 125 14.56 -2.97 -30.61
N PRO A 126 13.78 -1.89 -30.86
CA PRO A 126 13.57 -1.38 -32.20
C PRO A 126 14.86 -0.96 -32.91
N MET A 127 15.81 -0.33 -32.19
CA MET A 127 17.09 0.11 -32.75
C MET A 127 17.99 -1.06 -33.16
N LEU A 128 17.95 -2.16 -32.40
CA LEU A 128 18.63 -3.40 -32.78
C LEU A 128 17.94 -4.04 -33.99
N MET A 129 16.61 -4.10 -33.99
CA MET A 129 15.84 -4.75 -35.07
C MET A 129 15.94 -4.01 -36.41
N ASN A 130 16.08 -2.69 -36.41
CA ASN A 130 16.22 -1.89 -37.63
C ASN A 130 17.69 -1.58 -37.99
N GLY A 131 18.65 -2.13 -37.25
CA GLY A 131 20.08 -1.96 -37.50
C GLY A 131 20.66 -0.58 -37.16
N GLN A 132 19.92 0.28 -36.46
CA GLN A 132 20.43 1.56 -35.95
C GLN A 132 21.43 1.40 -34.80
N ALA A 133 21.37 0.27 -34.10
CA ALA A 133 22.33 -0.14 -33.08
C ALA A 133 22.82 -1.56 -33.39
N THR A 134 24.08 -1.83 -33.07
CA THR A 134 24.70 -3.16 -33.21
C THR A 134 25.42 -3.52 -31.92
N ILE A 135 25.53 -4.82 -31.66
CA ILE A 135 26.32 -5.36 -30.55
C ILE A 135 27.61 -5.89 -31.19
N SER A 136 28.74 -5.29 -30.85
CA SER A 136 30.07 -5.80 -31.20
C SER A 136 30.56 -6.72 -30.08
N ASP A 137 31.17 -7.84 -30.46
CA ASP A 137 31.81 -8.80 -29.54
C ASP A 137 33.03 -8.20 -28.81
#